data_AF-A0A316YUW6-F1
#
_entry.id   AF-A0A316YUW6-F1
#
_cell.length_a   1.000
_cell.length_b   1.000
_cell.length_c   1.000
_cell.angle_alpha   90.00
_cell.angle_beta   90.00
_cell.angle_gamma   90.00
#
_symmetry.space_group_name_H-M   'P 1'
#
loop_
_entity.id
_entity.type
_entity.pdbx_description
1 polymer ?
#
loop_
_entity_poly.entity_id
_entity_poly.type
_entity_poly.pdbx_seq_one_letter_code
_entity_poly.pdbx_strand_id
1 'polypeptide(L)'
;MADGKKSRKRQRKSKGGAGQEDVAEKKAEEEPLQKQAKVDEQKHVAVALARPQQEPQSEDNHTQQSQGLSSNAQQPQQEKTEQTFYQRTNPHKPSALPHLASSHTPARKYTVSVALPGSIVLNAQTPELQARLAGQLARTCAIFNVDEIIVFDEGQDEQANDTRRFPPRPAARKWKEDGQEEGMGEEGEPQGERKPFDANGFLARILQYVETPQYLRKQLFPMHRDLRLAGLIAPLDCPHHLRYEDESAYREGIVQDVTSSSAPSAAKGASTKTVYVYVGFRDALSCRVPSHVDVPVGARVTVQMPGPGVQYPRIVSPRTPVEQLGTFWGYQVRLARGGVSEVLNDCPWSSSAGYDLVIGTSERGSSLSALLEQTSAASATKGEQGIPPFDHALIMLGGLSGLEVAVERDAKIHLDADGASRLFDLWINVVEGQGSRTIRTEEALMITLARLKTALEATGRR
;
A
#
# COMPACT_ATOMS: atom_id res chain seq x y z
N MET A 1 -0.59 -69.52 -0.88
CA MET A 1 -1.32 -70.64 -0.26
C MET A 1 -0.94 -70.71 1.21
N ALA A 2 -1.89 -71.07 2.09
CA ALA A 2 -1.77 -71.31 3.54
C ALA A 2 -1.07 -70.22 4.40
N ASP A 3 -1.79 -69.42 5.20
CA ASP A 3 -2.43 -69.71 6.51
C ASP A 3 -1.48 -69.90 7.71
N GLY A 4 -1.86 -69.35 8.88
CA GLY A 4 -1.09 -69.61 10.12
C GLY A 4 -1.08 -68.54 11.23
N LYS A 5 -2.22 -67.95 11.61
CA LYS A 5 -2.29 -67.13 12.85
C LYS A 5 -1.91 -67.95 14.09
N LYS A 6 -1.07 -67.41 14.98
CA LYS A 6 -1.05 -67.75 16.42
C LYS A 6 -1.05 -66.49 17.28
N SER A 7 -1.58 -66.61 18.50
CA SER A 7 -1.98 -65.46 19.34
C SER A 7 -1.64 -65.69 20.81
N ARG A 8 -1.70 -64.59 21.59
CA ARG A 8 -1.57 -64.51 23.07
C ARG A 8 -0.12 -64.76 23.57
N LYS A 9 0.33 -64.17 24.69
CA LYS A 9 -0.38 -63.82 25.93
C LYS A 9 0.27 -62.62 26.65
N ARG A 10 -0.52 -61.76 27.31
CA ARG A 10 -0.04 -60.75 28.28
C ARG A 10 0.45 -61.41 29.56
N GLN A 11 1.46 -60.84 30.22
CA GLN A 11 1.66 -61.01 31.66
C GLN A 11 2.10 -59.68 32.31
N ARG A 12 1.33 -59.21 33.29
CA ARG A 12 1.72 -58.16 34.24
C ARG A 12 2.42 -58.83 35.42
N LYS A 13 3.42 -58.17 36.02
CA LYS A 13 3.80 -58.39 37.43
C LYS A 13 4.08 -57.04 38.10
N SER A 14 3.76 -56.96 39.38
CA SER A 14 3.73 -55.75 40.21
C SER A 14 4.36 -56.01 41.59
N LYS A 15 4.39 -54.96 42.44
CA LYS A 15 5.01 -54.82 43.77
C LYS A 15 6.51 -54.46 43.75
N GLY A 16 7.02 -53.48 44.50
CA GLY A 16 6.36 -52.42 45.31
C GLY A 16 6.71 -52.41 46.81
N GLY A 17 6.78 -51.20 47.38
CA GLY A 17 7.00 -50.90 48.83
C GLY A 17 8.42 -50.36 49.14
N ALA A 18 8.64 -49.48 50.14
CA ALA A 18 7.73 -48.69 51.00
C ALA A 18 8.51 -47.57 51.77
N GLY A 19 7.79 -46.66 52.46
CA GLY A 19 8.33 -45.50 53.23
C GLY A 19 7.97 -44.14 52.57
N GLN A 20 6.99 -43.31 52.98
CA GLN A 20 6.48 -42.89 54.32
C GLN A 20 7.54 -42.10 55.11
N GLU A 21 7.31 -40.89 55.65
CA GLU A 21 6.12 -40.20 56.25
C GLU A 21 5.99 -38.73 55.73
N ASP A 22 4.80 -38.14 55.46
CA ASP A 22 3.78 -37.49 56.35
C ASP A 22 4.25 -36.15 57.01
N VAL A 23 3.46 -35.09 57.25
CA VAL A 23 2.02 -34.75 57.02
C VAL A 23 1.81 -33.21 57.12
N ALA A 24 0.81 -32.63 56.43
CA ALA A 24 -0.04 -31.52 56.94
C ALA A 24 -1.19 -31.17 55.97
N GLU A 25 -2.43 -31.09 56.47
CA GLU A 25 -3.69 -31.04 55.72
C GLU A 25 -4.51 -29.79 56.11
N LYS A 26 -5.35 -29.25 55.19
CA LYS A 26 -6.73 -28.80 55.50
C LYS A 26 -7.61 -28.50 54.27
N LYS A 27 -8.85 -29.01 54.32
CA LYS A 27 -10.02 -28.75 53.44
C LYS A 27 -10.74 -27.45 53.92
N ALA A 28 -11.84 -26.91 53.40
CA ALA A 28 -12.90 -27.29 52.44
C ALA A 28 -13.59 -25.99 51.90
N GLU A 29 -14.75 -25.90 51.21
CA GLU A 29 -15.77 -26.83 50.64
C GLU A 29 -16.50 -26.12 49.44
N GLU A 30 -17.74 -26.50 49.04
CA GLU A 30 -18.49 -25.97 47.86
C GLU A 30 -19.72 -25.05 48.17
N GLU A 31 -20.07 -24.18 47.20
CA GLU A 31 -21.38 -23.58 46.73
C GLU A 31 -22.73 -23.65 47.53
N PRO A 32 -23.86 -23.03 47.08
CA PRO A 32 -24.11 -21.65 46.59
C PRO A 32 -25.46 -21.03 47.14
N LEU A 33 -25.80 -19.74 46.89
CA LEU A 33 -27.22 -19.27 46.74
C LEU A 33 -27.41 -17.77 46.37
N GLN A 34 -28.59 -17.46 45.80
CA GLN A 34 -29.08 -16.14 45.38
C GLN A 34 -29.98 -15.46 46.43
N LYS A 35 -30.01 -14.11 46.52
CA LYS A 35 -31.20 -13.22 46.32
C LYS A 35 -31.10 -11.76 46.84
N GLN A 36 -31.58 -10.83 46.00
CA GLN A 36 -32.43 -9.64 46.29
C GLN A 36 -31.95 -8.45 47.18
N ALA A 37 -31.57 -7.35 46.48
CA ALA A 37 -32.21 -6.01 46.47
C ALA A 37 -32.50 -5.20 47.76
N LYS A 38 -31.87 -4.01 47.88
CA LYS A 38 -32.46 -2.64 47.71
C LYS A 38 -31.37 -1.56 47.88
N VAL A 39 -31.17 -0.67 46.90
CA VAL A 39 -31.67 0.73 46.79
C VAL A 39 -31.08 1.70 47.82
N ASP A 40 -30.30 2.67 47.32
CA ASP A 40 -30.42 4.09 47.72
C ASP A 40 -29.98 5.03 46.59
N GLU A 41 -30.51 6.26 46.56
CA GLU A 41 -30.48 7.15 45.39
C GLU A 41 -29.35 8.20 45.39
N GLN A 42 -28.86 8.61 44.21
CA GLN A 42 -28.41 9.99 43.98
C GLN A 42 -28.45 10.46 42.51
N LYS A 43 -29.57 11.13 42.18
CA LYS A 43 -29.80 12.22 41.20
C LYS A 43 -28.80 12.44 40.05
N HIS A 44 -29.29 12.23 38.81
CA HIS A 44 -28.85 12.95 37.61
C HIS A 44 -29.99 13.83 37.06
N VAL A 45 -29.64 15.02 36.54
CA VAL A 45 -30.60 15.95 35.91
C VAL A 45 -30.65 15.68 34.40
N ALA A 46 -31.87 15.63 33.84
CA ALA A 46 -32.12 15.49 32.41
C ALA A 46 -32.83 16.73 31.85
N VAL A 47 -32.53 17.09 30.60
CA VAL A 47 -33.28 18.08 29.80
C VAL A 47 -33.72 17.41 28.51
N ALA A 48 -34.99 17.59 28.14
CA ALA A 48 -35.67 16.79 27.15
C ALA A 48 -35.56 17.31 25.70
N LEU A 49 -35.63 16.39 24.75
CA LEU A 49 -35.93 16.65 23.34
C LEU A 49 -37.44 16.52 23.11
N ALA A 50 -38.04 17.48 22.41
CA ALA A 50 -39.44 17.43 21.98
C ALA A 50 -39.53 17.59 20.45
N ARG A 51 -40.48 16.86 19.85
CA ARG A 51 -40.70 16.70 18.40
C ARG A 51 -42.16 17.03 18.09
N PRO A 52 -42.49 17.77 17.01
CA PRO A 52 -43.84 17.79 16.45
C PRO A 52 -43.96 17.01 15.12
N GLN A 53 -45.20 16.91 14.62
CA GLN A 53 -45.68 15.91 13.67
C GLN A 53 -46.04 16.47 12.26
N GLN A 54 -46.30 15.54 11.34
CA GLN A 54 -46.89 15.67 9.98
C GLN A 54 -48.42 15.96 10.09
N GLU A 55 -49.26 16.35 9.10
CA GLU A 55 -49.23 16.68 7.63
C GLU A 55 -50.68 17.18 7.26
N PRO A 56 -51.15 17.36 5.99
CA PRO A 56 -50.61 17.85 4.70
C PRO A 56 -51.57 18.91 4.04
N GLN A 57 -51.66 18.96 2.68
CA GLN A 57 -52.61 19.71 1.78
C GLN A 57 -52.19 21.15 1.36
N SER A 58 -52.49 21.68 0.16
CA SER A 58 -52.89 21.12 -1.16
C SER A 58 -52.88 22.22 -2.27
N GLU A 59 -52.53 21.84 -3.50
CA GLU A 59 -52.99 22.32 -4.83
C GLU A 59 -53.02 23.82 -5.28
N ASP A 60 -52.74 23.99 -6.59
CA ASP A 60 -53.22 24.95 -7.60
C ASP A 60 -52.82 26.46 -7.69
N ASN A 61 -51.92 26.72 -8.64
CA ASN A 61 -52.10 27.41 -9.94
C ASN A 61 -52.84 28.77 -10.14
N HIS A 62 -52.39 29.46 -11.21
CA HIS A 62 -52.89 30.70 -11.86
C HIS A 62 -52.63 32.06 -11.17
N THR A 63 -51.86 33.01 -11.74
CA THR A 63 -51.90 33.75 -13.03
C THR A 63 -52.78 35.02 -13.01
N GLN A 64 -52.14 36.21 -12.97
CA GLN A 64 -52.39 37.46 -13.75
C GLN A 64 -51.50 38.59 -13.17
N GLN A 65 -50.69 39.28 -13.98
CA GLN A 65 -50.96 40.63 -14.55
C GLN A 65 -51.54 41.63 -13.53
N SER A 66 -50.97 42.83 -13.29
CA SER A 66 -50.51 43.80 -14.29
C SER A 66 -49.60 44.94 -13.77
N GLN A 67 -48.80 45.47 -14.70
CA GLN A 67 -48.31 46.87 -14.87
C GLN A 67 -48.14 47.84 -13.68
N GLY A 68 -46.91 48.36 -13.53
CA GLY A 68 -46.57 49.62 -12.86
C GLY A 68 -45.21 50.15 -13.37
N LEU A 69 -45.12 51.40 -13.81
CA LEU A 69 -43.94 52.01 -14.43
C LEU A 69 -43.04 52.77 -13.43
N SER A 70 -41.75 52.93 -13.77
CA SER A 70 -40.78 53.90 -13.19
C SER A 70 -40.29 53.56 -11.77
N SER A 71 -39.03 53.74 -11.36
CA SER A 71 -37.78 54.25 -11.99
C SER A 71 -36.56 53.83 -11.15
N ASN A 72 -35.33 54.08 -11.64
CA ASN A 72 -34.04 53.94 -10.93
C ASN A 72 -33.58 52.52 -10.57
N ALA A 73 -33.10 51.78 -11.58
CA ALA A 73 -32.21 50.65 -11.35
C ALA A 73 -30.81 51.12 -10.92
N GLN A 74 -30.57 51.21 -9.60
CA GLN A 74 -29.21 51.12 -9.07
C GLN A 74 -28.68 49.70 -9.34
N GLN A 75 -27.44 49.58 -9.82
CA GLN A 75 -26.80 48.28 -10.00
C GLN A 75 -26.68 47.58 -8.62
N PRO A 76 -27.18 46.35 -8.46
CA PRO A 76 -26.92 45.60 -7.23
C PRO A 76 -25.42 45.36 -7.12
N GLN A 77 -24.81 45.84 -6.03
CA GLN A 77 -23.50 45.36 -5.64
C GLN A 77 -23.62 43.85 -5.43
N GLN A 78 -22.83 43.06 -6.15
CA GLN A 78 -22.79 41.62 -5.95
C GLN A 78 -22.15 41.34 -4.59
N GLU A 79 -23.00 41.21 -3.56
CA GLU A 79 -22.63 40.57 -2.31
C GLU A 79 -22.11 39.17 -2.65
N LYS A 80 -20.80 38.98 -2.53
CA LYS A 80 -20.21 37.64 -2.55
C LYS A 80 -20.69 36.93 -1.30
N THR A 81 -21.79 36.19 -1.44
CA THR A 81 -22.28 35.31 -0.38
C THR A 81 -21.16 34.34 -0.04
N GLU A 82 -20.54 34.49 1.14
CA GLU A 82 -19.47 33.61 1.58
C GLU A 82 -20.04 32.20 1.78
N GLN A 83 -19.85 31.34 0.78
CA GLN A 83 -20.26 29.94 0.85
C GLN A 83 -19.67 29.32 2.11
N THR A 84 -20.51 28.66 2.92
CA THR A 84 -20.07 28.00 4.15
C THR A 84 -19.04 26.92 3.82
N PHE A 85 -18.19 26.54 4.79
CA PHE A 85 -17.19 25.48 4.61
C PHE A 85 -17.82 24.20 4.04
N TYR A 86 -18.98 23.79 4.56
CA TYR A 86 -19.75 22.62 4.10
C TYR A 86 -20.33 22.74 2.67
N GLN A 87 -20.49 23.95 2.13
CA GLN A 87 -20.85 24.17 0.72
C GLN A 87 -19.64 24.16 -0.20
N ARG A 88 -18.45 24.56 0.30
CA ARG A 88 -17.17 24.48 -0.41
C ARG A 88 -16.52 23.10 -0.37
N THR A 89 -16.81 22.29 0.65
CA THR A 89 -16.22 20.97 0.86
C THR A 89 -17.30 19.90 0.93
N ASN A 90 -17.29 18.95 -0.01
CA ASN A 90 -18.14 17.76 0.07
C ASN A 90 -17.69 16.90 1.28
N PRO A 91 -18.52 16.71 2.33
CA PRO A 91 -18.08 16.01 3.55
C PRO A 91 -17.77 14.52 3.33
N HIS A 92 -18.15 13.94 2.19
CA HIS A 92 -17.82 12.57 1.79
C HIS A 92 -16.59 12.49 0.85
N LYS A 93 -15.86 13.59 0.68
CA LYS A 93 -14.59 13.67 -0.04
C LYS A 93 -13.59 14.43 0.85
N PRO A 94 -12.43 13.87 1.23
CA PRO A 94 -11.41 14.66 1.92
C PRO A 94 -11.07 15.88 1.05
N SER A 95 -11.34 17.08 1.57
CA SER A 95 -11.27 18.33 0.80
C SER A 95 -9.84 18.82 0.60
N ALA A 96 -8.92 18.39 1.46
CA ALA A 96 -7.49 18.49 1.23
C ALA A 96 -7.06 17.41 0.22
N LEU A 97 -6.93 17.79 -1.05
CA LEU A 97 -6.00 17.11 -1.95
C LEU A 97 -4.59 17.25 -1.33
N PRO A 98 -3.89 16.16 -0.99
CA PRO A 98 -2.57 16.25 -0.39
C PRO A 98 -1.61 16.90 -1.38
N HIS A 99 -1.23 18.15 -1.08
CA HIS A 99 -0.44 19.03 -1.95
C HIS A 99 -1.06 19.26 -3.35
N LEU A 100 -2.27 19.83 -3.39
CA LEU A 100 -2.47 20.95 -4.31
C LEU A 100 -1.43 22.01 -3.93
N ALA A 101 -0.44 22.22 -4.80
CA ALA A 101 0.72 23.03 -4.49
C ALA A 101 0.33 24.43 -4.01
N SER A 102 0.71 24.77 -2.78
CA SER A 102 1.01 26.16 -2.45
C SER A 102 2.11 26.63 -3.42
N SER A 103 2.11 27.90 -3.81
CA SER A 103 3.16 28.50 -4.66
C SER A 103 4.59 28.44 -4.07
N HIS A 104 4.75 27.78 -2.91
CA HIS A 104 5.97 27.69 -2.13
C HIS A 104 6.42 26.26 -1.80
N THR A 105 5.71 25.20 -2.20
CA THR A 105 6.28 23.84 -2.14
C THR A 105 7.33 23.69 -3.25
N PRO A 106 8.63 23.53 -2.92
CA PRO A 106 9.66 23.43 -3.94
C PRO A 106 9.55 22.11 -4.70
N ALA A 107 10.03 22.13 -5.95
CA ALA A 107 10.33 20.95 -6.75
C ALA A 107 11.04 19.88 -5.90
N ARG A 108 10.53 18.65 -5.89
CA ARG A 108 11.22 17.52 -5.26
C ARG A 108 11.95 16.73 -6.33
N LYS A 109 13.27 16.91 -6.42
CA LYS A 109 14.12 16.14 -7.32
C LYS A 109 14.51 14.79 -6.73
N TYR A 110 14.88 14.77 -5.45
CA TYR A 110 15.31 13.55 -4.77
C TYR A 110 14.24 12.44 -4.77
N THR A 111 14.70 11.19 -4.69
CA THR A 111 13.85 10.01 -4.51
C THR A 111 14.08 9.30 -3.18
N VAL A 112 13.01 8.66 -2.68
CA VAL A 112 13.05 7.79 -1.50
C VAL A 112 12.47 6.44 -1.89
N SER A 113 13.29 5.41 -1.71
CA SER A 113 12.99 4.02 -2.09
C SER A 113 12.96 3.16 -0.83
N VAL A 114 12.07 2.17 -0.79
CA VAL A 114 11.94 1.25 0.35
C VAL A 114 12.11 -0.18 -0.15
N ALA A 115 13.10 -0.90 0.37
CA ALA A 115 13.21 -2.34 0.18
C ALA A 115 12.65 -3.10 1.38
N LEU A 116 11.80 -4.07 1.10
CA LEU A 116 11.17 -4.95 2.07
C LEU A 116 11.06 -6.36 1.50
N PRO A 117 11.16 -7.42 2.31
CA PRO A 117 11.14 -8.76 1.79
C PRO A 117 9.70 -9.27 1.63
N GLY A 118 9.43 -10.01 0.56
CA GLY A 118 8.07 -10.55 0.34
C GLY A 118 7.71 -11.67 1.30
N SER A 119 8.69 -12.28 1.97
CA SER A 119 8.52 -13.30 3.02
C SER A 119 7.54 -12.90 4.13
N ILE A 120 7.43 -11.60 4.43
CA ILE A 120 6.61 -11.07 5.54
C ILE A 120 5.13 -11.47 5.45
N VAL A 121 4.59 -11.71 4.24
CA VAL A 121 3.20 -12.16 4.07
C VAL A 121 3.01 -13.63 4.47
N LEU A 122 4.07 -14.42 4.62
CA LEU A 122 3.99 -15.80 5.11
C LEU A 122 3.68 -15.86 6.62
N ASN A 123 3.99 -14.78 7.35
CA ASN A 123 3.70 -14.66 8.79
C ASN A 123 2.21 -14.37 9.07
N ALA A 124 1.45 -13.91 8.08
CA ALA A 124 0.03 -13.63 8.20
C ALA A 124 -0.80 -14.92 8.14
N GLN A 125 -1.62 -15.15 9.16
CA GLN A 125 -2.30 -16.44 9.39
C GLN A 125 -3.38 -16.80 8.36
N THR A 126 -3.96 -15.81 7.67
CA THR A 126 -5.01 -16.03 6.66
C THR A 126 -4.80 -15.16 5.42
N PRO A 127 -5.36 -15.52 4.26
CA PRO A 127 -5.28 -14.70 3.05
C PRO A 127 -5.84 -13.27 3.20
N GLU A 128 -6.82 -13.08 4.08
CA GLU A 128 -7.40 -11.77 4.42
C GLU A 128 -6.41 -10.92 5.21
N LEU A 129 -5.64 -11.54 6.12
CA LEU A 129 -4.53 -10.88 6.82
C LEU A 129 -3.37 -10.57 5.86
N GLN A 130 -3.06 -11.46 4.91
CA GLN A 130 -2.05 -11.23 3.87
C GLN A 130 -2.39 -10.02 2.99
N ALA A 131 -3.63 -9.94 2.49
CA ALA A 131 -4.09 -8.80 1.71
C ALA A 131 -4.10 -7.49 2.53
N ARG A 132 -4.51 -7.56 3.81
CA ARG A 132 -4.48 -6.40 4.71
C ARG A 132 -3.06 -5.91 4.98
N LEU A 133 -2.10 -6.81 5.21
CA LEU A 133 -0.69 -6.49 5.44
C LEU A 133 -0.09 -5.78 4.22
N ALA A 134 -0.27 -6.34 3.02
CA ALA A 134 0.15 -5.70 1.77
C ALA A 134 -0.48 -4.31 1.59
N GLY A 135 -1.76 -4.16 1.96
CA GLY A 135 -2.46 -2.87 1.98
C GLY A 135 -1.93 -1.87 3.00
N GLN A 136 -1.48 -2.32 4.18
CA GLN A 136 -0.83 -1.47 5.19
C GLN A 136 0.49 -0.93 4.68
N LEU A 137 1.35 -1.78 4.11
CA LEU A 137 2.62 -1.37 3.50
C LEU A 137 2.41 -0.34 2.38
N ALA A 138 1.49 -0.64 1.45
CA ALA A 138 1.09 0.27 0.37
C ALA A 138 0.65 1.65 0.87
N ARG A 139 -0.18 1.70 1.91
CA ARG A 139 -0.66 2.96 2.51
C ARG A 139 0.46 3.72 3.21
N THR A 140 1.31 3.04 3.97
CA THR A 140 2.43 3.68 4.66
C THR A 140 3.40 4.32 3.65
N CYS A 141 3.79 3.61 2.59
CA CYS A 141 4.61 4.17 1.52
C CYS A 141 3.95 5.38 0.83
N ALA A 142 2.64 5.33 0.57
CA ALA A 142 1.90 6.45 -0.02
C ALA A 142 1.79 7.68 0.92
N ILE A 143 1.64 7.48 2.23
CA ILE A 143 1.56 8.56 3.24
C ILE A 143 2.88 9.34 3.37
N PHE A 144 4.00 8.65 3.16
CA PHE A 144 5.35 9.22 3.24
C PHE A 144 5.96 9.50 1.86
N ASN A 145 5.12 9.53 0.81
CA ASN A 145 5.48 9.88 -0.57
C ASN A 145 6.68 9.10 -1.14
N VAL A 146 6.86 7.83 -0.76
CA VAL A 146 7.90 6.91 -1.28
C VAL A 146 7.73 6.72 -2.79
N ASP A 147 8.82 6.75 -3.56
CA ASP A 147 8.79 6.65 -5.03
C ASP A 147 8.96 5.22 -5.57
N GLU A 148 9.60 4.34 -4.80
CA GLU A 148 9.88 2.95 -5.20
C GLU A 148 9.68 2.01 -4.01
N ILE A 149 8.99 0.89 -4.24
CA ILE A 149 8.95 -0.24 -3.31
C ILE A 149 9.63 -1.44 -3.96
N ILE A 150 10.75 -1.89 -3.40
CA ILE A 150 11.48 -3.06 -3.86
C ILE A 150 11.05 -4.25 -2.99
N VAL A 151 10.44 -5.26 -3.61
CA VAL A 151 10.12 -6.54 -2.96
C VAL A 151 11.23 -7.53 -3.26
N PHE A 152 12.06 -7.84 -2.26
CA PHE A 152 13.23 -8.70 -2.42
C PHE A 152 13.05 -10.10 -1.82
N ASP A 153 13.81 -11.06 -2.32
CA ASP A 153 13.87 -12.43 -1.81
C ASP A 153 14.97 -12.56 -0.73
N GLU A 154 14.65 -13.08 0.46
CA GLU A 154 15.63 -13.30 1.55
C GLU A 154 16.35 -14.65 1.43
N GLY A 155 16.10 -15.40 0.35
CA GLY A 155 16.57 -16.77 0.21
C GLY A 155 15.68 -17.76 0.96
N GLN A 156 15.77 -19.03 0.57
CA GLN A 156 14.84 -20.06 1.03
C GLN A 156 15.16 -20.52 2.47
N ASP A 157 14.19 -20.35 3.37
CA ASP A 157 14.03 -21.27 4.50
C ASP A 157 13.19 -22.47 4.02
N GLU A 158 13.83 -23.61 3.76
CA GLU A 158 13.10 -24.87 3.46
C GLU A 158 12.12 -25.25 4.58
N GLN A 159 12.38 -24.80 5.81
CA GLN A 159 11.52 -25.01 6.98
C GLN A 159 10.30 -24.06 7.03
N ALA A 160 10.40 -22.86 6.44
CA ALA A 160 9.30 -21.88 6.41
C ALA A 160 8.32 -22.16 5.26
N ASN A 161 8.79 -22.78 4.18
CA ASN A 161 7.98 -23.13 3.01
C ASN A 161 7.09 -24.38 3.24
N ASP A 162 6.81 -24.73 4.51
CA ASP A 162 5.88 -25.82 4.83
C ASP A 162 4.42 -25.41 4.61
N THR A 163 4.05 -25.43 3.33
CA THR A 163 2.70 -25.18 2.81
C THR A 163 1.63 -26.10 3.40
N ARG A 164 1.99 -27.12 4.20
CA ARG A 164 1.08 -27.91 5.04
C ARG A 164 0.27 -27.07 6.05
N ARG A 165 0.66 -25.82 6.36
CA ARG A 165 -0.14 -24.92 7.23
C ARG A 165 -1.52 -24.55 6.68
N PHE A 166 -1.76 -24.65 5.38
CA PHE A 166 -3.09 -24.52 4.81
C PHE A 166 -3.63 -25.90 4.44
N PRO A 167 -4.66 -26.43 5.12
CA PRO A 167 -5.28 -27.67 4.67
C PRO A 167 -5.78 -27.48 3.24
N PRO A 168 -5.58 -28.47 2.34
CA PRO A 168 -6.05 -28.35 0.98
C PRO A 168 -7.56 -28.13 0.99
N ARG A 169 -8.03 -27.03 0.39
CA ARG A 169 -9.46 -26.87 0.14
C ARG A 169 -9.95 -28.11 -0.62
N PRO A 170 -11.08 -28.72 -0.22
CA PRO A 170 -11.73 -29.71 -1.07
C PRO A 170 -11.98 -29.08 -2.45
N ALA A 171 -11.91 -29.90 -3.50
CA ALA A 171 -12.06 -29.43 -4.87
C ALA A 171 -13.34 -28.59 -5.01
N ALA A 172 -13.26 -27.50 -5.77
CA ALA A 172 -14.42 -26.64 -5.99
C ALA A 172 -15.52 -27.47 -6.66
N ARG A 173 -16.67 -27.62 -5.99
CA ARG A 173 -17.86 -28.26 -6.58
C ARG A 173 -18.23 -27.49 -7.85
N LYS A 174 -18.05 -28.11 -9.02
CA LYS A 174 -18.62 -27.60 -10.27
C LYS A 174 -20.13 -27.76 -10.19
N TRP A 175 -20.85 -26.66 -10.40
CA TRP A 175 -22.28 -26.68 -10.65
C TRP A 175 -22.51 -26.57 -12.16
N LYS A 176 -23.43 -27.37 -12.70
CA LYS A 176 -23.98 -27.15 -14.04
C LYS A 176 -25.15 -26.17 -13.98
N GLU A 177 -25.42 -25.50 -15.09
CA GLU A 177 -26.55 -24.57 -15.25
C GLU A 177 -27.91 -25.24 -14.98
N ASP A 178 -28.00 -26.57 -15.15
CA ASP A 178 -29.23 -27.36 -14.97
C ASP A 178 -29.48 -27.85 -13.53
N GLY A 179 -28.65 -27.44 -12.56
CA GLY A 179 -28.92 -27.65 -11.13
C GLY A 179 -28.71 -29.06 -10.55
N GLN A 180 -28.08 -29.98 -11.28
CA GLN A 180 -27.71 -31.31 -10.78
C GLN A 180 -26.26 -31.38 -10.30
N GLU A 181 -26.00 -32.01 -9.15
CA GLU A 181 -24.65 -32.28 -8.66
C GLU A 181 -24.00 -33.42 -9.47
N GLU A 182 -22.83 -33.18 -10.06
CA GLU A 182 -22.01 -34.29 -10.58
C GLU A 182 -21.38 -35.06 -9.42
N GLY A 183 -21.57 -36.39 -9.45
CA GLY A 183 -20.97 -37.31 -8.50
C GLY A 183 -19.44 -37.29 -8.53
N MET A 184 -18.84 -37.70 -7.42
CA MET A 184 -17.39 -37.73 -7.22
C MET A 184 -16.72 -38.74 -8.17
N GLY A 185 -16.19 -38.24 -9.29
CA GLY A 185 -15.38 -39.03 -10.22
C GLY A 185 -14.01 -39.35 -9.62
N GLU A 186 -13.77 -40.63 -9.32
CA GLU A 186 -12.43 -41.16 -9.01
C GLU A 186 -11.59 -41.34 -10.29
N GLU A 187 -11.43 -40.28 -11.07
CA GLU A 187 -10.42 -40.23 -12.14
C GLU A 187 -9.45 -39.10 -11.82
N GLY A 188 -8.32 -39.47 -11.25
CA GLY A 188 -7.27 -38.54 -10.89
C GLY A 188 -6.62 -37.94 -12.12
N GLU A 189 -6.94 -36.68 -12.42
CA GLU A 189 -6.00 -35.83 -13.15
C GLU A 189 -4.63 -35.94 -12.46
N PRO A 190 -3.53 -36.10 -13.21
CA PRO A 190 -2.21 -36.11 -12.60
C PRO A 190 -2.05 -34.81 -11.81
N GLN A 191 -1.57 -34.91 -10.56
CA GLN A 191 -1.31 -33.74 -9.72
C GLN A 191 -0.18 -32.92 -10.35
N GLY A 192 -0.53 -32.08 -11.33
CA GLY A 192 0.36 -31.08 -11.88
C GLY A 192 0.87 -30.25 -10.73
N GLU A 193 2.19 -30.26 -10.55
CA GLU A 193 2.89 -29.72 -9.39
C GLU A 193 2.33 -28.33 -9.08
N ARG A 194 1.58 -28.22 -7.99
CA ARG A 194 0.95 -26.95 -7.60
C ARG A 194 2.08 -26.02 -7.23
N LYS A 195 2.42 -25.11 -8.16
CA LYS A 195 3.50 -24.13 -7.98
C LYS A 195 3.40 -23.52 -6.57
N PRO A 196 4.52 -23.46 -5.82
CA PRO A 196 4.51 -22.93 -4.47
C PRO A 196 4.01 -21.48 -4.48
N PHE A 197 3.51 -21.03 -3.33
CA PHE A 197 2.98 -19.68 -3.20
C PHE A 197 4.12 -18.66 -3.32
N ASP A 198 4.20 -17.95 -4.45
CA ASP A 198 5.15 -16.86 -4.69
C ASP A 198 4.77 -15.64 -3.84
N ALA A 199 5.32 -15.58 -2.63
CA ALA A 199 5.09 -14.49 -1.67
C ALA A 199 5.56 -13.12 -2.20
N ASN A 200 6.72 -13.10 -2.87
CA ASN A 200 7.29 -11.91 -3.50
C ASN A 200 6.37 -11.39 -4.61
N GLY A 201 5.97 -12.28 -5.54
CA GLY A 201 5.05 -11.97 -6.64
C GLY A 201 3.64 -11.59 -6.16
N PHE A 202 3.14 -12.22 -5.09
CA PHE A 202 1.87 -11.84 -4.46
C PHE A 202 1.91 -10.40 -3.92
N LEU A 203 2.94 -10.08 -3.13
CA LEU A 203 3.07 -8.76 -2.52
C LEU A 203 3.23 -7.68 -3.58
N ALA A 204 4.18 -7.84 -4.51
CA ALA A 204 4.42 -6.87 -5.57
C ALA A 204 3.16 -6.62 -6.43
N ARG A 205 2.40 -7.68 -6.77
CA ARG A 205 1.16 -7.55 -7.55
C ARG A 205 0.08 -6.77 -6.81
N ILE A 206 -0.05 -6.96 -5.49
CA ILE A 206 -1.00 -6.18 -4.68
C ILE A 206 -0.57 -4.70 -4.64
N LEU A 207 0.71 -4.42 -4.35
CA LEU A 207 1.25 -3.05 -4.32
C LEU A 207 0.96 -2.31 -5.64
N GLN A 208 1.28 -2.94 -6.79
CA GLN A 208 0.99 -2.38 -8.12
C GLN A 208 -0.50 -2.14 -8.36
N TYR A 209 -1.37 -3.07 -7.95
CA TYR A 209 -2.82 -2.96 -8.13
C TYR A 209 -3.42 -1.79 -7.34
N VAL A 210 -2.98 -1.60 -6.09
CA VAL A 210 -3.53 -0.54 -5.22
C VAL A 210 -2.97 0.83 -5.56
N GLU A 211 -1.72 0.92 -6.01
CA GLU A 211 -1.15 2.15 -6.57
C GLU A 211 -1.83 2.57 -7.87
N THR A 212 -2.22 1.63 -8.73
CA THR A 212 -2.85 1.95 -10.02
C THR A 212 -4.18 2.69 -9.84
N PRO A 213 -4.42 3.82 -10.54
CA PRO A 213 -5.69 4.53 -10.54
C PRO A 213 -6.88 3.66 -10.94
N GLN A 214 -8.01 3.89 -10.27
CA GLN A 214 -9.17 2.99 -10.28
C GLN A 214 -9.76 2.74 -11.68
N TYR A 215 -9.72 3.74 -12.56
CA TYR A 215 -10.19 3.66 -13.95
C TYR A 215 -9.29 2.81 -14.87
N LEU A 216 -8.01 2.62 -14.54
CA LEU A 216 -7.07 1.82 -15.35
C LEU A 216 -7.02 0.34 -14.91
N ARG A 217 -7.43 0.01 -13.69
CA ARG A 217 -7.27 -1.34 -13.10
C ARG A 217 -7.84 -2.45 -13.97
N LYS A 218 -9.01 -2.24 -14.59
CA LYS A 218 -9.67 -3.24 -15.46
C LYS A 218 -8.91 -3.53 -16.77
N GLN A 219 -8.08 -2.60 -17.23
CA GLN A 219 -7.31 -2.72 -18.47
C GLN A 219 -5.90 -3.27 -18.19
N LEU A 220 -5.29 -2.89 -17.05
CA LEU A 220 -3.93 -3.30 -16.68
C LEU A 220 -3.86 -4.63 -15.92
N PHE A 221 -4.91 -5.02 -15.19
CA PHE A 221 -4.90 -6.23 -14.35
C PHE A 221 -5.96 -7.24 -14.81
N PRO A 222 -5.57 -8.38 -15.41
CA PRO A 222 -6.49 -9.49 -15.63
C PRO A 222 -6.95 -10.08 -14.29
N MET A 223 -8.06 -10.83 -14.31
CA MET A 223 -8.60 -11.47 -13.12
C MET A 223 -7.60 -12.46 -12.52
N HIS A 224 -6.99 -12.11 -11.39
CA HIS A 224 -5.92 -12.89 -10.76
C HIS A 224 -6.31 -13.37 -9.36
N ARG A 225 -5.91 -14.60 -9.01
CA ARG A 225 -6.22 -15.23 -7.70
C ARG A 225 -5.81 -14.36 -6.52
N ASP A 226 -4.62 -13.78 -6.59
CA ASP A 226 -4.04 -12.95 -5.52
C ASP A 226 -4.87 -11.68 -5.26
N LEU A 227 -5.51 -11.14 -6.30
CA LEU A 227 -6.31 -9.92 -6.24
C LEU A 227 -7.77 -10.18 -5.80
N ARG A 228 -8.17 -11.43 -5.56
CA ARG A 228 -9.54 -11.80 -5.13
C ARG A 228 -10.00 -11.11 -3.83
N LEU A 229 -9.05 -10.69 -3.00
CA LEU A 229 -9.29 -10.00 -1.72
C LEU A 229 -8.94 -8.51 -1.76
N ALA A 230 -8.66 -7.94 -2.93
CA ALA A 230 -8.26 -6.53 -3.04
C ALA A 230 -9.34 -5.55 -2.56
N GLY A 231 -10.62 -5.97 -2.48
CA GLY A 231 -11.69 -5.19 -1.87
C GLY A 231 -11.62 -5.05 -0.34
N LEU A 232 -10.74 -5.81 0.35
CA LEU A 232 -10.45 -5.64 1.77
C LEU A 232 -9.36 -4.59 2.04
N ILE A 233 -8.69 -4.10 1.00
CA ILE A 233 -7.58 -3.17 1.13
C ILE A 233 -8.14 -1.75 1.21
N ALA A 234 -7.76 -1.01 2.25
CA ALA A 234 -8.10 0.39 2.38
C ALA A 234 -7.52 1.20 1.20
N PRO A 235 -8.27 2.15 0.62
CA PRO A 235 -7.81 2.92 -0.54
C PRO A 235 -6.55 3.72 -0.20
N LEU A 236 -5.73 4.05 -1.21
CA LEU A 236 -4.59 4.93 -1.01
C LEU A 236 -4.97 6.42 -1.10
N ASP A 237 -5.94 6.74 -1.96
CA ASP A 237 -6.42 8.11 -2.25
C ASP A 237 -5.28 9.09 -2.58
N CYS A 238 -4.30 8.63 -3.36
CA CYS A 238 -3.17 9.43 -3.85
C CYS A 238 -3.63 10.52 -4.85
N PRO A 239 -2.82 11.59 -5.09
CA PRO A 239 -3.18 12.67 -6.02
C PRO A 239 -3.53 12.23 -7.45
N HIS A 240 -2.98 11.11 -7.93
CA HIS A 240 -3.28 10.54 -9.25
C HIS A 240 -4.52 9.62 -9.27
N HIS A 241 -5.16 9.33 -8.12
CA HIS A 241 -6.40 8.54 -7.99
C HIS A 241 -7.65 9.38 -8.29
N LEU A 242 -7.59 10.13 -9.40
CA LEU A 242 -8.59 11.09 -9.81
C LEU A 242 -9.90 10.41 -10.24
N ARG A 243 -11.03 11.01 -9.85
CA ARG A 243 -12.36 10.68 -10.34
C ARG A 243 -12.57 11.30 -11.73
N TYR A 244 -13.70 10.98 -12.36
CA TYR A 244 -14.08 11.53 -13.67
C TYR A 244 -14.15 13.07 -13.67
N GLU A 245 -14.70 13.65 -12.60
CA GLU A 245 -14.97 15.11 -12.49
C GLU A 245 -13.77 15.92 -11.95
N ASP A 246 -12.68 15.26 -11.54
CA ASP A 246 -11.57 15.96 -10.88
C ASP A 246 -10.67 16.69 -11.90
N GLU A 247 -10.52 18.01 -11.75
CA GLU A 247 -9.55 18.78 -12.52
C GLU A 247 -8.13 18.59 -11.97
N SER A 248 -7.16 18.40 -12.86
CA SER A 248 -5.74 18.22 -12.52
C SER A 248 -4.86 18.58 -13.71
N ALA A 249 -3.68 19.14 -13.44
CA ALA A 249 -2.66 19.45 -14.46
C ALA A 249 -2.04 18.18 -15.08
N TYR A 250 -2.12 17.04 -14.38
CA TYR A 250 -1.61 15.75 -14.84
C TYR A 250 -2.65 14.64 -14.62
N ARG A 251 -2.68 13.65 -15.52
CA ARG A 251 -3.47 12.43 -15.38
C ARG A 251 -2.67 11.22 -15.82
N GLU A 252 -2.88 10.09 -15.16
CA GLU A 252 -2.42 8.80 -15.67
C GLU A 252 -3.33 8.33 -16.79
N GLY A 253 -2.80 7.53 -17.71
CA GLY A 253 -3.60 6.91 -18.76
C GLY A 253 -2.97 5.67 -19.34
N ILE A 254 -3.71 5.01 -20.23
CA ILE A 254 -3.22 3.89 -21.03
C ILE A 254 -3.34 4.21 -22.52
N VAL A 255 -2.32 3.86 -23.30
CA VAL A 255 -2.36 4.00 -24.76
C VAL A 255 -3.35 2.98 -25.33
N GLN A 256 -4.30 3.45 -26.12
CA GLN A 256 -5.29 2.61 -26.80
C GLN A 256 -4.93 2.40 -28.26
N ASP A 257 -5.31 1.22 -28.78
CA ASP A 257 -5.34 1.01 -30.23
C ASP A 257 -6.54 1.74 -30.83
N VAL A 258 -6.34 2.40 -31.96
CA VAL A 258 -7.39 3.06 -32.74
C VAL A 258 -7.38 2.48 -34.14
N THR A 259 -7.80 1.23 -34.21
CA THR A 259 -8.14 0.50 -35.44
C THR A 259 -9.44 0.99 -36.09
N SER A 260 -10.18 1.87 -35.42
CA SER A 260 -11.40 2.49 -35.95
C SER A 260 -11.10 3.53 -37.03
N SER A 261 -11.93 3.53 -38.07
CA SER A 261 -11.83 4.25 -39.35
C SER A 261 -11.86 5.80 -39.31
N SER A 262 -11.58 6.40 -38.15
CA SER A 262 -11.56 7.85 -37.91
C SER A 262 -10.19 8.41 -37.57
N ALA A 263 -9.15 7.58 -37.43
CA ALA A 263 -7.78 8.05 -37.30
C ALA A 263 -7.33 8.76 -38.61
N PRO A 264 -6.99 10.06 -38.58
CA PRO A 264 -6.48 10.73 -39.77
C PRO A 264 -5.14 10.08 -40.14
N SER A 265 -5.04 9.51 -41.35
CA SER A 265 -3.85 8.77 -41.78
C SER A 265 -2.61 9.65 -41.61
N ALA A 266 -1.63 9.18 -40.84
CA ALA A 266 -0.39 9.91 -40.63
C ALA A 266 0.22 10.25 -42.00
N ALA A 267 0.31 11.54 -42.31
CA ALA A 267 0.89 11.99 -43.57
C ALA A 267 2.34 11.47 -43.65
N LYS A 268 2.68 10.76 -44.73
CA LYS A 268 4.04 10.25 -44.94
C LYS A 268 5.02 11.43 -44.89
N GLY A 269 5.92 11.43 -43.91
CA GLY A 269 6.86 12.53 -43.65
C GLY A 269 6.50 13.46 -42.50
N ALA A 270 5.39 13.25 -41.78
CA ALA A 270 5.07 14.03 -40.58
C ALA A 270 6.11 13.81 -39.45
N SER A 271 6.60 14.90 -38.87
CA SER A 271 7.56 14.89 -37.74
C SER A 271 6.95 14.45 -36.41
N THR A 272 5.62 14.39 -36.33
CA THR A 272 4.87 13.92 -35.16
C THR A 272 3.80 12.91 -35.56
N LYS A 273 3.57 11.92 -34.68
CA LYS A 273 2.47 10.97 -34.74
C LYS A 273 1.44 11.30 -33.66
N THR A 274 0.17 10.97 -33.92
CA THR A 274 -0.91 11.07 -32.93
C THR A 274 -1.05 9.73 -32.20
N VAL A 275 -1.09 9.77 -30.87
CA VAL A 275 -1.32 8.61 -29.99
C VAL A 275 -2.56 8.90 -29.17
N TYR A 276 -3.46 7.93 -29.03
CA TYR A 276 -4.69 8.08 -28.26
C TYR A 276 -4.52 7.46 -26.87
N VAL A 277 -4.86 8.23 -25.83
CA VAL A 277 -4.63 7.85 -24.44
C VAL A 277 -5.93 7.96 -23.64
N TYR A 278 -6.34 6.88 -22.99
CA TYR A 278 -7.47 6.86 -22.08
C TYR A 278 -7.03 7.28 -20.67
N VAL A 279 -7.50 8.44 -20.21
CA VAL A 279 -7.14 9.06 -18.92
C VAL A 279 -8.29 9.10 -17.89
N GLY A 280 -9.25 8.19 -18.04
CA GLY A 280 -10.44 8.09 -17.19
C GLY A 280 -11.63 8.97 -17.61
N PHE A 281 -11.56 9.68 -18.73
CA PHE A 281 -12.71 10.36 -19.36
C PHE A 281 -13.53 9.40 -20.24
N ARG A 282 -14.61 9.89 -20.86
CA ARG A 282 -15.44 9.10 -21.81
C ARG A 282 -14.66 8.82 -23.09
N ASP A 283 -14.02 9.85 -23.63
CA ASP A 283 -13.26 9.80 -24.88
C ASP A 283 -11.75 9.81 -24.59
N ALA A 284 -10.97 9.15 -25.46
CA ALA A 284 -9.52 9.15 -25.37
C ALA A 284 -8.93 10.49 -25.85
N LEU A 285 -7.88 10.96 -25.18
CA LEU A 285 -7.15 12.18 -25.55
C LEU A 285 -6.17 11.91 -26.69
N SER A 286 -6.15 12.77 -27.70
CA SER A 286 -5.17 12.74 -28.79
C SER A 286 -3.90 13.51 -28.41
N CYS A 287 -2.86 12.77 -28.04
CA CYS A 287 -1.54 13.30 -27.71
C CYS A 287 -0.65 13.30 -28.96
N ARG A 288 0.13 14.36 -29.17
CA ARG A 288 1.15 14.40 -30.23
C ARG A 288 2.50 13.97 -29.68
N VAL A 289 3.13 13.00 -30.33
CA VAL A 289 4.42 12.41 -29.94
C VAL A 289 5.39 12.53 -31.14
N PRO A 290 6.69 12.78 -30.95
CA PRO A 290 7.66 12.77 -32.05
C PRO A 290 7.66 11.41 -32.77
N SER A 291 7.73 11.41 -34.11
CA SER A 291 7.57 10.17 -34.90
C SER A 291 8.64 9.10 -34.65
N HIS A 292 9.78 9.46 -34.03
CA HIS A 292 10.87 8.55 -33.65
C HIS A 292 10.69 7.88 -32.28
N VAL A 293 9.80 8.40 -31.42
CA VAL A 293 9.52 7.79 -30.11
C VAL A 293 8.44 6.74 -30.32
N ASP A 294 8.74 5.47 -30.07
CA ASP A 294 7.68 4.47 -30.03
C ASP A 294 7.00 4.42 -28.66
N VAL A 295 5.67 4.24 -28.68
CA VAL A 295 4.83 4.19 -27.49
C VAL A 295 3.80 3.09 -27.72
N PRO A 296 4.00 1.89 -27.17
CA PRO A 296 3.19 0.74 -27.52
C PRO A 296 1.77 0.85 -26.95
N VAL A 297 0.80 0.24 -27.65
CA VAL A 297 -0.56 0.03 -27.13
C VAL A 297 -0.49 -0.74 -25.81
N GLY A 298 -1.31 -0.35 -24.84
CA GLY A 298 -1.30 -0.91 -23.49
C GLY A 298 -0.26 -0.28 -22.55
N ALA A 299 0.65 0.58 -23.04
CA ALA A 299 1.56 1.31 -22.16
C ALA A 299 0.80 2.25 -21.22
N ARG A 300 1.10 2.16 -19.91
CA ARG A 300 0.70 3.18 -18.93
C ARG A 300 1.61 4.40 -19.09
N VAL A 301 1.01 5.59 -19.17
CA VAL A 301 1.70 6.86 -19.43
C VAL A 301 1.13 7.98 -18.58
N THR A 302 1.97 8.96 -18.24
CA THR A 302 1.53 10.20 -17.58
C THR A 302 1.29 11.27 -18.64
N VAL A 303 0.13 11.92 -18.58
CA VAL A 303 -0.32 12.94 -19.53
C VAL A 303 -0.42 14.29 -18.83
N GLN A 304 0.31 15.28 -19.34
CA GLN A 304 0.09 16.69 -19.02
C GLN A 304 -1.17 17.17 -19.71
N MET A 305 -2.11 17.71 -18.93
CA MET A 305 -3.38 18.23 -19.40
C MET A 305 -3.23 19.63 -20.01
N PRO A 306 -4.10 20.05 -20.94
CA PRO A 306 -4.11 21.43 -21.43
C PRO A 306 -4.37 22.43 -20.30
N GLY A 307 -3.72 23.60 -20.38
CA GLY A 307 -3.76 24.61 -19.34
C GLY A 307 -2.96 25.87 -19.72
N PRO A 308 -2.69 26.78 -18.78
CA PRO A 308 -1.90 27.98 -19.05
C PRO A 308 -0.53 27.63 -19.65
N GLY A 309 -0.28 28.04 -20.90
CA GLY A 309 0.95 27.72 -21.64
C GLY A 309 1.01 26.34 -22.32
N VAL A 310 0.01 25.46 -22.11
CA VAL A 310 -0.06 24.11 -22.70
C VAL A 310 -1.34 23.96 -23.51
N GLN A 311 -1.24 24.12 -24.84
CA GLN A 311 -2.40 24.11 -25.74
C GLN A 311 -2.96 22.71 -26.05
N TYR A 312 -2.11 21.68 -26.00
CA TYR A 312 -2.44 20.30 -26.37
C TYR A 312 -1.90 19.34 -25.32
N PRO A 313 -2.58 18.20 -25.05
CA PRO A 313 -2.09 17.23 -24.09
C PRO A 313 -0.78 16.59 -24.57
N ARG A 314 0.13 16.32 -23.62
CA ARG A 314 1.46 15.78 -23.90
C ARG A 314 1.75 14.60 -22.99
N ILE A 315 2.34 13.55 -23.55
CA ILE A 315 2.94 12.47 -22.74
C ILE A 315 4.23 13.03 -22.13
N VAL A 316 4.39 12.85 -20.82
CA VAL A 316 5.53 13.36 -20.03
C VAL A 316 6.11 12.23 -19.17
N SER A 317 7.24 12.49 -18.50
CA SER A 317 7.80 11.54 -17.53
C SER A 317 6.84 11.39 -16.33
N PRO A 318 6.68 10.18 -15.76
CA PRO A 318 5.97 9.99 -14.48
C PRO A 318 6.56 10.80 -13.30
N ARG A 319 7.81 11.28 -13.42
CA ARG A 319 8.43 12.18 -12.44
C ARG A 319 8.04 13.65 -12.60
N THR A 320 7.59 14.07 -13.78
CA THR A 320 7.26 15.47 -14.07
C THR A 320 6.27 16.12 -13.09
N PRO A 321 5.20 15.45 -12.60
CA PRO A 321 4.33 16.00 -11.56
C PRO A 321 5.05 16.28 -10.24
N VAL A 322 5.96 15.38 -9.82
CA VAL A 322 6.75 15.50 -8.58
C VAL A 322 7.80 16.61 -8.71
N GLU A 323 8.50 16.64 -9.84
CA GLU A 323 9.59 17.59 -10.12
C GLU A 323 9.08 19.01 -10.39
N GLN A 324 7.90 19.19 -10.98
CA GLN A 324 7.39 20.53 -11.32
C GLN A 324 6.40 21.09 -10.30
N LEU A 325 5.60 20.26 -9.64
CA LEU A 325 4.57 20.71 -8.68
C LEU A 325 4.85 20.31 -7.22
N GLY A 326 5.81 19.41 -6.98
CA GLY A 326 6.01 18.79 -5.66
C GLY A 326 4.91 17.80 -5.27
N THR A 327 3.95 17.52 -6.17
CA THR A 327 2.82 16.63 -5.91
C THR A 327 3.24 15.17 -6.02
N PHE A 328 2.95 14.37 -5.00
CA PHE A 328 3.23 12.92 -5.02
C PHE A 328 2.43 12.20 -6.12
N TRP A 329 3.07 11.29 -6.86
CA TRP A 329 2.50 10.66 -8.05
C TRP A 329 2.48 9.11 -7.99
N GLY A 330 2.41 8.56 -6.78
CA GLY A 330 2.48 7.11 -6.56
C GLY A 330 3.91 6.58 -6.51
N TYR A 331 4.03 5.25 -6.42
CA TYR A 331 5.31 4.55 -6.38
C TYR A 331 5.42 3.53 -7.52
N GLN A 332 6.65 3.25 -7.94
CA GLN A 332 6.96 2.07 -8.74
C GLN A 332 7.18 0.86 -7.84
N VAL A 333 7.00 -0.35 -8.38
CA VAL A 333 7.22 -1.59 -7.63
C VAL A 333 8.17 -2.49 -8.41
N ARG A 334 9.35 -2.73 -7.83
CA ARG A 334 10.40 -3.59 -8.38
C ARG A 334 10.42 -4.93 -7.63
N LEU A 335 10.65 -6.02 -8.34
CA LEU A 335 10.94 -7.32 -7.76
C LEU A 335 12.46 -7.54 -7.84
N ALA A 336 13.10 -7.85 -6.71
CA ALA A 336 14.52 -8.16 -6.63
C ALA A 336 14.71 -9.64 -6.27
N ARG A 337 14.80 -10.51 -7.29
CA ARG A 337 14.80 -11.98 -7.07
C ARG A 337 16.17 -12.55 -6.71
N GLY A 338 17.23 -11.87 -7.08
CA GLY A 338 18.61 -12.17 -6.70
C GLY A 338 19.03 -11.58 -5.36
N GLY A 339 18.10 -11.27 -4.47
CA GLY A 339 18.38 -10.87 -3.08
C GLY A 339 18.82 -9.42 -2.89
N VAL A 340 19.45 -9.17 -1.73
CA VAL A 340 19.93 -7.84 -1.31
C VAL A 340 20.89 -7.23 -2.34
N SER A 341 21.72 -8.04 -2.99
CA SER A 341 22.63 -7.61 -4.05
C SER A 341 21.90 -7.02 -5.26
N GLU A 342 20.75 -7.56 -5.66
CA GLU A 342 19.92 -7.02 -6.76
C GLU A 342 19.18 -5.75 -6.31
N VAL A 343 18.83 -5.61 -5.02
CA VAL A 343 18.29 -4.35 -4.48
C VAL A 343 19.32 -3.23 -4.66
N LEU A 344 20.56 -3.45 -4.20
CA LEU A 344 21.60 -2.42 -4.15
C LEU A 344 22.13 -2.00 -5.53
N ASN A 345 22.26 -2.93 -6.48
CA ASN A 345 22.85 -2.65 -7.79
C ASN A 345 21.84 -2.09 -8.82
N ASP A 346 20.59 -2.58 -8.83
CA ASP A 346 19.64 -2.28 -9.91
C ASP A 346 18.77 -1.05 -9.60
N CYS A 347 19.40 0.10 -9.35
CA CYS A 347 18.71 1.38 -9.14
C CYS A 347 18.07 1.90 -10.45
N PRO A 348 16.75 2.16 -10.52
CA PRO A 348 16.10 2.66 -11.73
C PRO A 348 16.31 4.17 -11.95
N TRP A 349 16.79 4.91 -10.94
CA TRP A 349 16.85 6.37 -10.94
C TRP A 349 18.14 6.94 -11.54
N SER A 350 19.26 6.23 -11.40
CA SER A 350 20.56 6.68 -11.88
C SER A 350 21.33 5.53 -12.54
N SER A 351 21.62 5.68 -13.83
CA SER A 351 22.38 4.69 -14.62
C SER A 351 23.88 4.63 -14.29
N SER A 352 24.38 5.50 -13.40
CA SER A 352 25.82 5.61 -13.10
C SER A 352 26.18 5.74 -11.62
N ALA A 353 25.24 6.11 -10.73
CA ALA A 353 25.52 6.38 -9.32
C ALA A 353 24.79 5.46 -8.32
N GLY A 354 23.83 4.64 -8.77
CA GLY A 354 23.05 3.78 -7.87
C GLY A 354 22.14 4.57 -6.92
N TYR A 355 22.01 4.09 -5.69
CA TYR A 355 21.45 4.86 -4.56
C TYR A 355 22.63 5.51 -3.80
N ASP A 356 22.59 6.83 -3.58
CA ASP A 356 23.69 7.57 -2.94
C ASP A 356 23.50 7.80 -1.43
N LEU A 357 22.45 7.19 -0.86
CA LEU A 357 22.25 7.04 0.59
C LEU A 357 21.50 5.73 0.88
N VAL A 358 22.20 4.74 1.43
CA VAL A 358 21.64 3.43 1.78
C VAL A 358 21.51 3.29 3.30
N ILE A 359 20.28 3.17 3.78
CA ILE A 359 19.92 3.09 5.20
C ILE A 359 19.39 1.69 5.52
N GLY A 360 20.06 0.95 6.39
CA GLY A 360 19.60 -0.33 6.90
C GLY A 360 19.00 -0.19 8.30
N THR A 361 17.83 -0.79 8.55
CA THR A 361 17.19 -0.78 9.87
C THR A 361 17.45 -2.07 10.63
N SER A 362 17.96 -1.99 11.86
CA SER A 362 18.12 -3.12 12.78
C SER A 362 18.05 -2.66 14.24
N GLU A 363 17.55 -3.51 15.13
CA GLU A 363 17.63 -3.29 16.59
C GLU A 363 19.08 -3.13 17.07
N ARG A 364 20.05 -3.67 16.33
CA ARG A 364 21.49 -3.61 16.58
C ARG A 364 22.16 -2.37 15.97
N GLY A 365 21.40 -1.50 15.31
CA GLY A 365 21.90 -0.24 14.74
C GLY A 365 22.15 0.86 15.77
N SER A 366 22.79 1.94 15.32
CA SER A 366 23.01 3.15 16.11
C SER A 366 21.68 3.88 16.40
N SER A 367 21.63 4.66 17.49
CA SER A 367 20.43 5.42 17.85
C SER A 367 20.05 6.42 16.76
N LEU A 368 18.85 6.25 16.17
CA LEU A 368 18.29 7.24 15.25
C LEU A 368 18.05 8.59 15.94
N SER A 369 17.76 8.62 17.25
CA SER A 369 17.59 9.86 18.01
C SER A 369 18.87 10.70 17.98
N ALA A 370 20.01 10.10 18.33
CA ALA A 370 21.31 10.76 18.30
C ALA A 370 21.69 11.21 16.88
N LEU A 371 21.41 10.40 15.85
CA LEU A 371 21.66 10.74 14.46
C LEU A 371 20.80 11.94 13.97
N LEU A 372 19.54 12.02 14.39
CA LEU A 372 18.66 13.15 14.05
C LEU A 372 19.10 14.44 14.77
N GLU A 373 19.51 14.35 16.03
CA GLU A 373 20.12 15.47 16.76
C GLU A 373 21.38 15.97 16.04
N GLN A 374 22.31 15.07 15.70
CA GLN A 374 23.51 15.37 14.90
C GLN A 374 23.16 15.96 13.53
N THR A 375 22.13 15.47 12.85
CA THR A 375 21.69 16.01 11.55
C THR A 375 21.19 17.46 11.68
N SER A 376 20.48 17.78 12.76
CA SER A 376 20.06 19.16 13.01
C SER A 376 21.22 20.08 13.44
N ALA A 377 22.23 19.54 14.14
CA ALA A 377 23.43 20.27 14.57
C ALA A 377 24.51 20.43 13.48
N ALA A 378 24.66 19.47 12.56
CA ALA A 378 25.63 19.50 11.46
C ALA A 378 25.36 20.63 10.45
N SER A 379 24.13 21.14 10.41
CA SER A 379 23.76 22.39 9.73
C SER A 379 24.48 23.62 10.31
N ALA A 380 24.97 23.55 11.55
CA ALA A 380 25.64 24.64 12.26
C ALA A 380 27.17 24.48 12.41
N THR A 381 27.74 23.26 12.41
CA THR A 381 29.18 23.04 12.60
C THR A 381 29.78 21.97 11.67
N LYS A 382 30.93 22.30 11.06
CA LYS A 382 31.74 21.37 10.26
C LYS A 382 32.50 20.40 11.17
N GLY A 383 31.96 19.22 11.45
CA GLY A 383 32.71 18.20 12.20
C GLY A 383 32.03 16.84 12.39
N GLU A 384 30.72 16.79 12.60
CA GLU A 384 30.01 15.56 12.98
C GLU A 384 29.02 15.13 11.89
N GLN A 385 29.00 13.84 11.57
CA GLN A 385 28.29 13.29 10.41
C GLN A 385 26.85 12.88 10.77
N GLY A 386 25.91 13.81 10.58
CA GLY A 386 24.49 13.48 10.45
C GLY A 386 24.16 12.81 9.12
N ILE A 387 22.88 12.69 8.78
CA ILE A 387 22.41 12.15 7.49
C ILE A 387 23.00 12.99 6.34
N PRO A 388 23.75 12.38 5.39
CA PRO A 388 24.38 13.12 4.31
C PRO A 388 23.35 13.59 3.27
N PRO A 389 23.66 14.66 2.49
CA PRO A 389 22.77 15.14 1.45
C PRO A 389 22.77 14.22 0.23
N PHE A 390 21.60 13.82 -0.26
CA PHE A 390 21.42 12.72 -1.23
C PHE A 390 20.49 13.10 -2.40
N ASP A 391 20.61 12.37 -3.52
CA ASP A 391 19.66 12.40 -4.64
C ASP A 391 18.71 11.19 -4.63
N HIS A 392 19.18 10.00 -4.27
CA HIS A 392 18.43 8.74 -4.33
C HIS A 392 18.65 7.91 -3.06
N ALA A 393 17.78 8.08 -2.06
CA ALA A 393 17.82 7.30 -0.82
C ALA A 393 17.14 5.93 -0.99
N LEU A 394 17.74 4.91 -0.35
CA LEU A 394 17.19 3.57 -0.20
C LEU A 394 17.13 3.21 1.29
N ILE A 395 15.94 2.86 1.78
CA ILE A 395 15.70 2.37 3.15
C ILE A 395 15.39 0.88 3.07
N MET A 396 16.22 0.05 3.69
CA MET A 396 16.07 -1.41 3.71
C MET A 396 15.60 -1.89 5.08
N LEU A 397 14.51 -2.65 5.09
CA LEU A 397 13.98 -3.32 6.28
C LEU A 397 14.11 -4.84 6.13
N GLY A 398 14.42 -5.52 7.23
CA GLY A 398 14.44 -6.98 7.28
C GLY A 398 13.06 -7.61 7.49
N GLY A 399 12.99 -8.91 7.21
CA GLY A 399 11.85 -9.76 7.57
C GLY A 399 11.91 -10.20 9.03
N LEU A 400 11.35 -11.39 9.31
CA LEU A 400 11.31 -11.95 10.67
C LEU A 400 12.71 -12.22 11.25
N SER A 401 13.68 -12.56 10.40
CA SER A 401 15.04 -12.95 10.78
C SER A 401 16.02 -11.76 10.83
N GLY A 402 15.56 -10.53 10.56
CA GLY A 402 16.43 -9.37 10.37
C GLY A 402 17.07 -9.32 8.99
N LEU A 403 17.62 -8.15 8.65
CA LEU A 403 18.25 -7.88 7.36
C LEU A 403 19.63 -8.55 7.25
N GLU A 404 20.26 -8.80 8.39
CA GLU A 404 21.56 -9.47 8.54
C GLU A 404 21.54 -10.90 7.98
N VAL A 405 20.47 -11.66 8.25
CA VAL A 405 20.30 -13.03 7.74
C VAL A 405 20.01 -13.02 6.23
N ALA A 406 19.30 -12.02 5.72
CA ALA A 406 19.08 -11.87 4.28
C ALA A 406 20.37 -11.50 3.52
N VAL A 407 21.29 -10.76 4.16
CA VAL A 407 22.63 -10.47 3.64
C VAL A 407 23.49 -11.74 3.59
N GLU A 408 23.55 -12.50 4.68
CA GLU A 408 24.33 -13.75 4.77
C GLU A 408 23.85 -14.83 3.76
N ARG A 409 22.56 -14.82 3.43
CA ARG A 409 21.95 -15.76 2.45
C ARG A 409 22.17 -15.39 0.99
N ASP A 410 22.56 -14.15 0.68
CA ASP A 410 22.80 -13.73 -0.70
C ASP A 410 24.17 -14.22 -1.19
N ALA A 411 24.17 -15.22 -2.06
CA ALA A 411 25.40 -15.83 -2.58
C ALA A 411 26.34 -14.87 -3.36
N LYS A 412 25.87 -13.68 -3.77
CA LYS A 412 26.72 -12.65 -4.40
C LYS A 412 27.39 -11.74 -3.37
N ILE A 413 26.96 -11.78 -2.10
CA ILE A 413 27.55 -11.02 -1.01
C ILE A 413 28.46 -11.96 -0.21
N HIS A 414 29.68 -11.49 0.11
CA HIS A 414 30.67 -12.26 0.86
C HIS A 414 30.87 -11.66 2.24
N LEU A 415 29.76 -11.52 2.98
CA LEU A 415 29.69 -11.01 4.34
C LEU A 415 28.85 -11.96 5.20
N ASP A 416 29.20 -12.04 6.48
CA ASP A 416 28.40 -12.67 7.52
C ASP A 416 27.32 -11.72 8.07
N ALA A 417 26.42 -12.26 8.89
CA ALA A 417 25.36 -11.49 9.53
C ALA A 417 25.89 -10.30 10.36
N ASP A 418 27.04 -10.45 11.05
CA ASP A 418 27.67 -9.39 11.83
C ASP A 418 28.29 -8.30 10.92
N GLY A 419 28.82 -8.69 9.77
CA GLY A 419 29.37 -7.80 8.75
C GLY A 419 28.33 -7.02 7.94
N ALA A 420 27.04 -7.40 8.01
CA ALA A 420 25.97 -6.83 7.18
C ALA A 420 25.87 -5.30 7.23
N SER A 421 26.13 -4.69 8.39
CA SER A 421 26.16 -3.23 8.60
C SER A 421 27.08 -2.47 7.62
N ARG A 422 28.10 -3.12 7.05
CA ARG A 422 29.08 -2.53 6.12
C ARG A 422 28.53 -2.28 4.71
N LEU A 423 27.34 -2.77 4.38
CA LEU A 423 26.67 -2.52 3.10
C LEU A 423 25.85 -1.21 3.09
N PHE A 424 25.77 -0.52 4.23
CA PHE A 424 24.88 0.60 4.46
C PHE A 424 25.70 1.83 4.89
N ASP A 425 25.38 2.99 4.35
CA ASP A 425 25.94 4.27 4.82
C ASP A 425 25.47 4.56 6.25
N LEU A 426 24.23 4.13 6.58
CA LEU A 426 23.63 4.29 7.90
C LEU A 426 23.00 2.97 8.36
N TRP A 427 23.40 2.50 9.54
CA TRP A 427 22.85 1.30 10.17
C TRP A 427 22.15 1.68 11.49
N ILE A 428 20.82 1.78 11.48
CA ILE A 428 20.05 2.49 12.52
C ILE A 428 19.04 1.63 13.27
N ASN A 429 18.96 1.85 14.58
CA ASN A 429 17.84 1.43 15.41
C ASN A 429 16.80 2.57 15.46
N VAL A 430 15.60 2.25 14.99
CA VAL A 430 14.48 3.17 14.80
C VAL A 430 13.62 3.31 16.07
N VAL A 431 13.72 2.40 17.03
CA VAL A 431 12.95 2.41 18.29
C VAL A 431 13.84 1.99 19.46
N GLU A 432 14.61 2.94 19.98
CA GLU A 432 15.45 2.71 21.14
C GLU A 432 14.59 2.38 22.38
N GLY A 433 14.99 1.36 23.14
CA GLY A 433 14.26 0.94 24.35
C GLY A 433 12.87 0.35 24.08
N GLN A 434 12.63 -0.23 22.90
CA GLN A 434 11.35 -0.87 22.54
C GLN A 434 10.80 -1.82 23.64
N GLY A 435 9.55 -1.61 24.04
CA GLY A 435 8.88 -2.44 25.06
C GLY A 435 8.40 -3.81 24.57
N SER A 436 8.38 -4.03 23.26
CA SER A 436 8.17 -5.35 22.64
C SER A 436 9.52 -5.98 22.32
N ARG A 437 9.62 -7.31 22.42
CA ARG A 437 10.82 -8.04 21.95
C ARG A 437 11.02 -7.90 20.44
N THR A 438 9.94 -7.80 19.68
CA THR A 438 9.98 -7.70 18.22
C THR A 438 9.05 -6.61 17.73
N ILE A 439 9.49 -5.89 16.70
CA ILE A 439 8.67 -4.97 15.90
C ILE A 439 8.52 -5.60 14.53
N ARG A 440 7.30 -5.74 14.03
CA ARG A 440 7.04 -6.36 12.72
C ARG A 440 7.35 -5.37 11.60
N THR A 441 7.71 -5.88 10.41
CA THR A 441 8.16 -5.04 9.29
C THR A 441 7.16 -3.94 8.91
N GLU A 442 5.84 -4.20 9.00
CA GLU A 442 4.80 -3.18 8.74
C GLU A 442 4.69 -2.09 9.83
N GLU A 443 5.06 -2.41 11.06
CA GLU A 443 5.13 -1.47 12.19
C GLU A 443 6.43 -0.65 12.07
N ALA A 444 7.55 -1.33 11.85
CA ALA A 444 8.87 -0.73 11.65
C ALA A 444 8.89 0.25 10.47
N LEU A 445 8.28 -0.11 9.33
CA LEU A 445 8.18 0.78 8.16
C LEU A 445 7.51 2.11 8.49
N MET A 446 6.39 2.07 9.22
CA MET A 446 5.64 3.28 9.58
C MET A 446 6.43 4.16 10.52
N ILE A 447 7.11 3.58 11.52
CA ILE A 447 7.91 4.35 12.48
C ILE A 447 9.17 4.91 11.80
N THR A 448 9.82 4.12 10.94
CA THR A 448 11.03 4.52 10.19
C THR A 448 10.76 5.75 9.33
N LEU A 449 9.73 5.69 8.48
CA LEU A 449 9.39 6.79 7.60
C LEU A 449 8.84 8.00 8.38
N ALA A 450 8.09 7.80 9.47
CA ALA A 450 7.66 8.89 10.34
C ALA A 450 8.83 9.65 10.99
N ARG A 451 9.84 8.92 11.50
CA ARG A 451 11.01 9.52 12.15
C ARG A 451 12.01 10.15 11.18
N LEU A 452 12.18 9.57 9.99
CA LEU A 452 13.12 10.07 8.99
C LEU A 452 12.55 11.20 8.13
N LYS A 453 11.22 11.36 8.01
CA LYS A 453 10.57 12.29 7.08
C LYS A 453 11.21 13.69 7.05
N THR A 454 11.29 14.35 8.20
CA THR A 454 11.78 15.74 8.29
C THR A 454 13.27 15.86 7.98
N ALA A 455 14.06 14.85 8.30
CA ALA A 455 15.49 14.83 7.98
C ALA A 455 15.71 14.59 6.48
N LEU A 456 15.00 13.65 5.87
CA LEU A 456 15.07 13.39 4.42
C LEU A 456 14.58 14.59 3.60
N GLU A 457 13.54 15.30 4.05
CA GLU A 457 13.07 16.55 3.44
C GLU A 457 14.07 17.71 3.57
N ALA A 458 14.96 17.67 4.57
CA ALA A 458 16.00 18.67 4.80
C ALA A 458 17.32 18.37 4.08
N THR A 459 17.70 17.09 3.93
CA THR A 459 18.98 16.67 3.34
C THR A 459 18.86 16.26 1.86
N GLY A 460 17.67 15.91 1.38
CA GLY A 460 17.42 15.61 -0.03
C GLY A 460 17.69 16.83 -0.93
N ARG A 461 18.47 16.64 -2.00
CA ARG A 461 18.87 17.70 -2.93
C ARG A 461 17.68 18.24 -3.73
N ARG A 462 17.74 19.54 -4.07
CA ARG A 462 16.63 20.35 -4.62
C ARG A 462 16.82 20.74 -6.08
#